data_AF-A0A941IIX0-F1
#
_entry.id   AF-A0A941IIX0-F1
#
_cell.length_a   1.000
_cell.length_b   1.000
_cell.length_c   1.000
_cell.angle_alpha   90.00
_cell.angle_beta   90.00
_cell.angle_gamma   90.00
#
_symmetry.space_group_name_H-M   'P 1'
#
loop_
_entity.id
_entity.type
_entity.pdbx_description
1 polymer ?
#
loop_
_entity_poly.entity_id
_entity_poly.type
_entity_poly.pdbx_seq_one_letter_code
_entity_poly.pdbx_strand_id
1 'polypeptide(L)'
;MATAPSVPALTTAAVRAIETLGGGQPGRADQIADRLAEAIRLGLIPAGERLPPEAALSEQLGVSTLTLREALATLRERGLVVTRRGRAGGSFVARSSGSILGREGLATLTARQLREVADLRQASSGTAAALAAQRATALEIEALRRRADKLATATTPDERRRADSEFATELAAAAQSPRLAQQEANLRAELGDYVWSLMDVEQHAEAVRARHALVDAIAEADPDLARRSAETEIAYEAKLLIQRRIELYRAEGQSAPMNLERTWAALADDIARVFHSLRQTADAFQASYVRATQASERYALADLGMLRPRLHETLESFSDLAVGTGIVVAPDVLHDAAHWLEWWWRRSDGTPEALRVNLDPDAPDYFDYLNDEWFDVPIRTRRQHVVGPYVDYACTNEYTFTFAVPMFEDGERPLGIAAMDVLCDHLERRIMPALCAEPEQLVLLNSDGRLIAANTTGLAPGDRFAAHSGDVAVDRSAALARLCAMTGWSVRSSGP
;
A
#
# COMPACT_ATOMS: atom_id res chain seq x y z
N MET A 1 -19.99 18.95 -50.46
CA MET A 1 -20.54 18.90 -49.09
C MET A 1 -19.41 18.46 -48.17
N ALA A 2 -18.87 19.39 -47.37
CA ALA A 2 -17.91 19.04 -46.34
C ALA A 2 -18.68 18.30 -45.23
N THR A 3 -18.27 17.07 -44.94
CA THR A 3 -18.77 16.28 -43.81
C THR A 3 -18.54 17.07 -42.53
N ALA A 4 -19.60 17.25 -41.74
CA ALA A 4 -19.47 17.85 -40.41
C ALA A 4 -18.45 17.04 -39.60
N PRO A 5 -17.55 17.67 -38.82
CA PRO A 5 -16.63 16.94 -37.98
C PRO A 5 -17.44 16.07 -37.01
N SER A 6 -17.20 14.76 -37.04
CA SER A 6 -17.84 13.80 -36.15
C SER A 6 -17.64 14.25 -34.71
N VAL A 7 -18.73 14.43 -33.96
CA VAL A 7 -18.65 14.67 -32.52
C VAL A 7 -17.91 13.47 -31.90
N PRO A 8 -16.82 13.68 -31.14
CA PRO A 8 -16.16 12.57 -30.46
C PRO A 8 -17.16 11.90 -29.53
N ALA A 9 -17.30 10.58 -29.64
CA ALA A 9 -18.20 9.75 -28.85
C ALA A 9 -17.37 8.67 -28.17
N LEU A 10 -17.73 8.31 -26.93
CA LEU A 10 -17.09 7.17 -26.28
C LEU A 10 -17.42 5.89 -27.07
N THR A 11 -16.49 4.95 -27.11
CA THR A 11 -16.76 3.63 -27.70
C THR A 11 -17.84 2.91 -26.89
N THR A 12 -18.65 2.07 -27.55
CA THR A 12 -19.67 1.25 -26.86
C THR A 12 -19.06 0.39 -25.75
N ALA A 13 -17.81 -0.07 -25.91
CA ALA A 13 -17.08 -0.82 -24.89
C ALA A 13 -16.76 0.05 -23.66
N ALA A 14 -16.31 1.29 -23.87
CA ALA A 14 -16.05 2.22 -22.77
C ALA A 14 -17.33 2.58 -22.00
N VAL A 15 -18.43 2.85 -22.71
CA VAL A 15 -19.73 3.14 -22.07
C VAL A 15 -20.21 1.96 -21.22
N ARG A 16 -20.20 0.74 -21.79
CA ARG A 16 -20.60 -0.46 -21.05
C ARG A 16 -19.74 -0.70 -19.82
N ALA A 17 -18.42 -0.56 -19.93
CA ALA A 17 -17.52 -0.72 -18.80
C ALA A 17 -17.89 0.24 -17.66
N ILE A 18 -18.07 1.54 -17.96
CA ILE A 18 -18.46 2.58 -16.99
C ILE A 18 -19.78 2.22 -16.29
N GLU A 19 -20.74 1.64 -17.02
CA GLU A 19 -22.02 1.18 -16.45
C GLU A 19 -21.85 -0.03 -15.51
N THR A 20 -21.05 -1.03 -15.89
CA THR A 20 -20.82 -2.26 -15.09
C THR A 20 -20.02 -2.02 -13.82
N LEU A 21 -18.99 -1.17 -13.87
CA LEU A 21 -18.10 -0.87 -12.73
C LEU A 21 -18.84 -0.25 -11.53
N GLY A 22 -20.09 0.19 -11.75
CA GLY A 22 -20.88 0.97 -10.82
C GLY A 22 -21.98 0.27 -10.03
N GLY A 23 -22.25 -1.02 -10.26
CA GLY A 23 -23.32 -1.73 -9.55
C GLY A 23 -24.76 -1.26 -9.84
N GLY A 24 -25.03 -0.68 -11.02
CA GLY A 24 -26.40 -0.51 -11.53
C GLY A 24 -27.30 0.57 -10.91
N GLN A 25 -26.82 1.40 -9.96
CA GLN A 25 -27.57 2.58 -9.49
C GLN A 25 -27.07 3.90 -10.12
N PRO A 26 -27.97 4.87 -10.38
CA PRO A 26 -27.58 6.22 -10.78
C PRO A 26 -26.77 6.86 -9.64
N GLY A 27 -25.48 7.05 -9.89
CA GLY A 27 -24.53 7.41 -8.85
C GLY A 27 -24.46 8.90 -8.57
N ARG A 28 -24.09 9.26 -7.34
CA ARG A 28 -23.61 10.60 -6.97
C ARG A 28 -22.42 11.00 -7.86
N ALA A 29 -22.14 12.28 -7.99
CA ALA A 29 -21.03 12.79 -8.83
C ALA A 29 -19.70 12.06 -8.57
N ASP A 30 -19.39 11.76 -7.31
CA ASP A 30 -18.18 11.01 -6.93
C ASP A 30 -18.13 9.61 -7.55
N GLN A 31 -19.25 8.88 -7.57
CA GLN A 31 -19.30 7.55 -8.18
C GLN A 31 -19.11 7.61 -9.69
N ILE A 32 -19.65 8.65 -10.35
CA ILE A 32 -19.42 8.86 -11.78
C ILE A 32 -17.95 9.23 -12.04
N ALA A 33 -17.35 10.04 -11.18
CA ALA A 33 -15.93 10.36 -11.25
C ALA A 33 -15.07 9.10 -11.09
N ASP A 34 -15.39 8.24 -10.12
CA ASP A 34 -14.63 7.01 -9.87
C ASP A 34 -14.72 6.02 -11.05
N ARG A 35 -15.93 5.81 -11.61
CA ARG A 35 -16.12 4.94 -12.79
C ARG A 35 -15.39 5.47 -14.03
N LEU A 36 -15.42 6.79 -14.25
CA LEU A 36 -14.67 7.43 -15.35
C LEU A 36 -13.16 7.34 -15.12
N ALA A 37 -12.70 7.55 -13.89
CA ALA A 37 -11.29 7.40 -13.52
C ALA A 37 -10.80 5.97 -13.79
N GLU A 38 -11.62 4.98 -13.44
CA GLU A 38 -11.32 3.57 -13.67
C GLU A 38 -11.27 3.22 -15.17
N ALA A 39 -12.24 3.69 -15.96
CA ALA A 39 -12.23 3.50 -17.41
C ALA A 39 -11.01 4.14 -18.09
N ILE A 40 -10.53 5.28 -17.58
CA ILE A 40 -9.27 5.91 -18.01
C ILE A 40 -8.08 5.02 -17.62
N ARG A 41 -8.01 4.55 -16.36
CA ARG A 41 -6.91 3.68 -15.87
C ARG A 41 -6.82 2.36 -16.62
N LEU A 42 -7.95 1.78 -17.01
CA LEU A 42 -8.04 0.57 -17.84
C LEU A 42 -7.64 0.81 -19.31
N GLY A 43 -7.44 2.06 -19.74
CA GLY A 43 -7.11 2.42 -21.12
C GLY A 43 -8.30 2.36 -22.09
N LEU A 44 -9.53 2.23 -21.58
CA LEU A 44 -10.75 2.22 -22.39
C LEU A 44 -11.09 3.61 -22.93
N ILE A 45 -10.65 4.66 -22.22
CA ILE A 45 -10.60 6.04 -22.71
C ILE A 45 -9.13 6.46 -22.82
N PRO A 46 -8.52 6.35 -24.02
CA PRO A 46 -7.11 6.63 -24.26
C PRO A 46 -6.62 8.00 -23.79
N ALA A 47 -5.34 8.05 -23.40
CA ALA A 47 -4.69 9.26 -22.97
C ALA A 47 -4.64 10.31 -24.11
N GLY A 48 -5.05 11.54 -23.81
CA GLY A 48 -5.14 12.62 -24.79
C GLY A 48 -6.32 12.56 -25.73
N GLU A 49 -7.19 11.56 -25.58
CA GLU A 49 -8.47 11.56 -26.29
C GLU A 49 -9.35 12.71 -25.79
N ARG A 50 -10.06 13.34 -26.73
CA ARG A 50 -11.02 14.39 -26.41
C ARG A 50 -12.31 13.74 -25.92
N LEU A 51 -12.73 14.05 -24.71
CA LEU A 51 -14.03 13.62 -24.20
C LEU A 51 -15.15 14.28 -25.01
N PRO A 52 -16.30 13.60 -25.17
CA PRO A 52 -17.48 14.22 -25.79
C PRO A 52 -17.87 15.51 -25.05
N PRO A 53 -18.56 16.45 -25.73
CA PRO A 53 -19.16 17.60 -25.05
C PRO A 53 -20.02 17.16 -23.87
N GLU A 54 -20.03 17.92 -22.78
CA GLU A 54 -20.69 17.52 -21.51
C GLU A 54 -22.15 17.09 -21.71
N ALA A 55 -22.91 17.77 -22.58
CA ALA A 55 -24.29 17.40 -22.88
C ALA A 55 -24.42 16.04 -23.60
N ALA A 56 -23.48 15.70 -24.48
CA ALA A 56 -23.48 14.42 -25.19
C ALA A 56 -22.95 13.28 -24.29
N LEU A 57 -21.94 13.57 -23.47
CA LEU A 57 -21.41 12.60 -22.52
C LEU A 57 -22.41 12.29 -21.40
N SER A 58 -23.19 13.28 -20.95
CA SER A 58 -24.22 13.06 -19.92
C SER A 58 -25.37 12.20 -20.46
N GLU A 59 -25.75 12.42 -21.72
CA GLU A 59 -26.71 11.56 -22.43
C GLU A 59 -26.21 10.13 -22.57
N GLN A 60 -24.94 9.94 -22.99
CA GLN A 60 -24.34 8.61 -23.14
C GLN A 60 -24.24 7.83 -21.82
N LEU A 61 -24.09 8.53 -20.69
CA LEU A 61 -23.96 7.91 -19.36
C LEU A 61 -25.29 7.87 -18.58
N GLY A 62 -26.37 8.43 -19.12
CA GLY A 62 -27.68 8.48 -18.46
C GLY A 62 -27.70 9.31 -17.18
N VAL A 63 -26.87 10.36 -17.07
CA VAL A 63 -26.77 11.23 -15.88
C VAL A 63 -27.14 12.68 -16.18
N SER A 64 -27.42 13.48 -15.15
CA SER A 64 -27.63 14.91 -15.34
C SER A 64 -26.33 15.61 -15.75
N THR A 65 -26.41 16.64 -16.59
CA THR A 65 -25.24 17.44 -17.00
C THR A 65 -24.56 18.12 -15.80
N LEU A 66 -25.30 18.44 -14.73
CA LEU A 66 -24.73 18.98 -13.49
C LEU A 66 -23.86 17.94 -12.77
N THR A 67 -24.39 16.73 -12.59
CA THR A 67 -23.65 15.59 -12.00
C THR A 67 -22.39 15.26 -12.79
N LEU A 68 -22.48 15.28 -14.12
CA LEU A 68 -21.30 15.07 -14.97
C LEU A 68 -20.27 16.19 -14.81
N ARG A 69 -20.69 17.44 -14.69
CA ARG A 69 -19.78 18.57 -14.47
C ARG A 69 -19.01 18.43 -13.17
N GLU A 70 -19.70 18.06 -12.09
CA GLU A 70 -19.10 17.79 -10.78
C GLU A 70 -18.10 16.63 -10.89
N ALA A 71 -18.49 15.52 -11.53
CA ALA A 71 -17.58 14.39 -11.74
C ALA A 71 -16.33 14.77 -12.55
N LEU A 72 -16.49 15.55 -13.62
CA LEU A 72 -15.37 16.06 -14.42
C LEU A 72 -14.53 17.08 -13.65
N ALA A 73 -15.08 17.80 -12.67
CA ALA A 73 -14.31 18.68 -11.79
C ALA A 73 -13.40 17.86 -10.87
N THR A 74 -13.94 16.84 -10.21
CA THR A 74 -13.17 15.87 -9.41
C THR A 74 -12.05 15.22 -10.23
N LEU A 75 -12.32 14.81 -11.48
CA LEU A 75 -11.29 14.24 -12.36
C LEU A 75 -10.20 15.24 -12.76
N ARG A 76 -10.50 16.54 -12.84
CA ARG A 76 -9.50 17.59 -13.11
C ARG A 76 -8.64 17.86 -11.88
N GLU A 77 -9.24 17.86 -10.69
CA GLU A 77 -8.52 17.96 -9.41
C GLU A 77 -7.55 16.78 -9.23
N ARG A 78 -7.99 15.57 -9.60
CA ARG A 78 -7.16 14.36 -9.63
C ARG A 78 -6.15 14.31 -10.79
N GLY A 79 -6.13 15.31 -11.68
CA GLY A 79 -5.21 15.39 -12.81
C GLY A 79 -5.49 14.40 -13.97
N LEU A 80 -6.60 13.66 -13.94
CA LEU A 80 -6.97 12.66 -14.95
C LEU A 80 -7.58 13.30 -16.22
N VAL A 81 -8.15 14.50 -16.09
CA VAL A 81 -8.74 15.27 -17.19
C VAL A 81 -8.16 16.67 -17.21
N VAL A 82 -7.88 17.19 -18.41
CA VAL A 82 -7.42 18.56 -18.62
C VAL A 82 -8.37 19.33 -19.54
N THR A 83 -8.63 20.58 -19.21
CA THR A 83 -9.45 21.47 -20.05
C THR A 83 -8.56 22.37 -20.90
N ARG A 84 -8.70 22.31 -22.22
CA ARG A 84 -8.01 23.23 -23.14
C ARG A 84 -8.99 24.31 -23.61
N ARG A 85 -8.57 25.58 -23.62
CA ARG A 85 -9.37 26.71 -24.12
C ARG A 85 -9.21 26.90 -25.64
N GLY A 86 -10.21 27.50 -26.30
CA GLY A 86 -10.16 27.87 -27.72
C GLY A 86 -11.17 27.15 -28.61
N ARG A 87 -11.15 27.43 -29.93
CA ARG A 87 -12.09 26.89 -30.94
C ARG A 87 -12.00 25.36 -31.11
N ALA A 88 -10.84 24.78 -30.78
CA ALA A 88 -10.60 23.33 -30.69
C ALA A 88 -10.50 22.85 -29.21
N GLY A 89 -10.96 23.67 -28.27
CA GLY A 89 -10.94 23.39 -26.84
C GLY A 89 -11.97 22.34 -26.40
N GLY A 90 -11.88 21.92 -25.14
CA GLY A 90 -12.71 20.85 -24.57
C GLY A 90 -12.01 20.16 -23.41
N SER A 91 -12.68 19.15 -22.85
CA SER A 91 -12.09 18.23 -21.88
C SER A 91 -11.34 17.13 -22.62
N PHE A 92 -10.10 16.86 -22.21
CA PHE A 92 -9.27 15.80 -22.75
C PHE A 92 -8.81 14.92 -21.60
N VAL A 93 -8.73 13.60 -21.82
CA VAL A 93 -8.00 12.73 -20.89
C VAL A 93 -6.55 13.23 -20.86
N ALA A 94 -6.00 13.41 -19.67
CA ALA A 94 -4.62 13.87 -19.54
C ALA A 94 -3.70 12.91 -20.33
N ARG A 95 -2.94 13.43 -21.31
CA ARG A 95 -1.78 12.70 -21.80
C ARG A 95 -0.81 12.68 -20.65
N SER A 96 -0.66 11.54 -20.01
CA SER A 96 0.49 11.34 -19.14
C SER A 96 1.71 11.62 -20.00
N SER A 97 2.40 12.73 -19.76
CA SER A 97 3.79 12.90 -20.16
C SER A 97 4.63 11.98 -19.28
N GLY A 98 4.37 10.67 -19.29
CA GLY A 98 5.05 9.67 -18.46
C GLY A 98 5.13 9.93 -16.94
N SER A 99 4.42 10.90 -16.33
CA SER A 99 4.87 11.43 -15.02
C SER A 99 3.87 11.50 -13.86
N ILE A 100 2.53 11.53 -14.01
CA ILE A 100 1.69 11.63 -12.78
C ILE A 100 1.48 10.25 -12.12
N LEU A 101 1.44 9.17 -12.91
CA LEU A 101 1.32 7.77 -12.46
C LEU A 101 2.44 6.87 -13.01
N GLY A 102 3.50 7.46 -13.59
CA GLY A 102 4.63 6.70 -14.12
C GLY A 102 5.64 6.32 -13.02
N ARG A 103 6.91 6.67 -13.26
CA ARG A 103 7.99 6.46 -12.27
C ARG A 103 7.72 7.14 -10.92
N GLU A 104 7.19 8.37 -10.94
CA GLU A 104 6.88 9.13 -9.72
C GLU A 104 5.80 8.43 -8.88
N GLY A 105 4.71 7.96 -9.51
CA GLY A 105 3.69 7.18 -8.83
C GLY A 105 4.22 5.86 -8.28
N LEU A 106 5.04 5.13 -9.05
CA LEU A 106 5.66 3.89 -8.57
C LEU A 106 6.57 4.11 -7.36
N ALA A 107 7.31 5.23 -7.30
CA ALA A 107 8.15 5.57 -6.17
C ALA A 107 7.34 5.82 -4.88
N THR A 108 6.07 6.21 -4.99
CA THR A 108 5.18 6.37 -3.82
C THR A 108 4.62 5.07 -3.28
N LEU A 109 4.64 3.99 -4.06
CA LEU A 109 4.22 2.65 -3.61
C LEU A 109 5.36 1.99 -2.84
N THR A 110 5.03 1.13 -1.88
CA THR A 110 5.97 0.27 -1.16
C THR A 110 6.11 -1.09 -1.86
N ALA A 111 7.21 -1.82 -1.60
CA ALA A 111 7.35 -3.18 -2.12
C ALA A 111 6.25 -4.11 -1.59
N ARG A 112 5.79 -3.85 -0.36
CA ARG A 112 4.68 -4.56 0.27
C ARG A 112 3.34 -4.30 -0.42
N GLN A 113 2.96 -3.03 -0.66
CA GLN A 113 1.72 -2.71 -1.38
C GLN A 113 1.67 -3.38 -2.76
N LEU A 114 2.79 -3.37 -3.49
CA LEU A 114 2.89 -4.06 -4.77
C LEU A 114 2.68 -5.58 -4.63
N ARG A 115 3.18 -6.19 -3.55
CA ARG A 115 2.96 -7.60 -3.25
C ARG A 115 1.52 -7.90 -2.86
N GLU A 116 0.89 -7.11 -2.01
CA GLU A 116 -0.48 -7.35 -1.56
C GLU A 116 -1.48 -7.33 -2.71
N VAL A 117 -1.34 -6.34 -3.60
CA VAL A 117 -2.17 -6.28 -4.81
C VAL A 117 -1.85 -7.47 -5.73
N ALA A 118 -0.59 -7.91 -5.80
CA ALA A 118 -0.20 -9.10 -6.55
C ALA A 118 -0.81 -10.38 -5.96
N ASP A 119 -0.79 -10.58 -4.64
CA ASP A 119 -1.37 -11.73 -3.95
C ASP A 119 -2.87 -11.83 -4.25
N LEU A 120 -3.58 -10.69 -4.16
CA LEU A 120 -5.00 -10.63 -4.47
C LEU A 120 -5.28 -10.89 -5.97
N ARG A 121 -4.45 -10.33 -6.87
CA ARG A 121 -4.53 -10.60 -8.31
C ARG A 121 -4.25 -12.07 -8.62
N GLN A 122 -3.25 -12.70 -8.01
CA GLN A 122 -2.95 -14.11 -8.20
C GLN A 122 -4.15 -14.99 -7.82
N ALA A 123 -4.71 -14.75 -6.63
CA ALA A 123 -5.90 -15.49 -6.18
C ALA A 123 -7.10 -15.31 -7.13
N SER A 124 -7.34 -14.08 -7.58
CA SER A 124 -8.46 -13.75 -8.47
C SER A 124 -8.26 -14.26 -9.91
N SER A 125 -7.18 -13.86 -10.58
CA SER A 125 -6.90 -14.23 -11.97
C SER A 125 -6.59 -15.72 -12.12
N GLY A 126 -5.90 -16.34 -11.16
CA GLY A 126 -5.65 -17.78 -11.14
C GLY A 126 -6.95 -18.59 -11.01
N THR A 127 -7.91 -18.10 -10.21
CA THR A 127 -9.25 -18.69 -10.13
C THR A 127 -10.04 -18.48 -11.42
N ALA A 128 -10.00 -17.27 -12.01
CA ALA A 128 -10.66 -16.99 -13.27
C ALA A 128 -10.13 -17.88 -14.40
N ALA A 129 -8.81 -18.06 -14.50
CA ALA A 129 -8.17 -18.93 -15.48
C ALA A 129 -8.58 -20.41 -15.33
N ALA A 130 -8.56 -20.94 -14.11
CA ALA A 130 -8.99 -22.32 -13.84
C ALA A 130 -10.46 -22.55 -14.23
N LEU A 131 -11.33 -21.59 -13.90
CA LEU A 131 -12.75 -21.68 -14.25
C LEU A 131 -12.98 -21.53 -15.75
N ALA A 132 -12.23 -20.66 -16.42
CA ALA A 132 -12.27 -20.53 -17.87
C ALA A 132 -11.87 -21.85 -18.56
N ALA A 133 -10.81 -22.52 -18.10
CA ALA A 133 -10.41 -23.84 -18.62
C ALA A 133 -11.51 -24.91 -18.50
N GLN A 134 -12.39 -24.80 -17.49
CA GLN A 134 -13.49 -25.74 -17.27
C GLN A 134 -14.78 -25.38 -18.04
N ARG A 135 -14.98 -24.09 -18.35
CA ARG A 135 -16.29 -23.55 -18.76
C ARG A 135 -16.29 -22.92 -20.15
N ALA A 136 -15.14 -22.48 -20.64
CA ALA A 136 -15.03 -21.75 -21.89
C ALA A 136 -15.45 -22.61 -23.07
N THR A 137 -16.25 -22.02 -23.95
CA THR A 137 -16.59 -22.59 -25.24
C THR A 137 -15.45 -22.39 -26.25
N ALA A 138 -15.46 -23.15 -27.35
CA ALA A 138 -14.50 -22.97 -28.44
C ALA A 138 -14.52 -21.53 -29.03
N LEU A 139 -15.68 -20.86 -29.02
CA LEU A 139 -15.80 -19.48 -29.48
C LEU A 139 -15.14 -18.47 -28.53
N GLU A 140 -15.28 -18.68 -27.22
CA GLU A 140 -14.63 -17.85 -26.19
C GLU A 140 -13.11 -18.07 -26.18
N ILE A 141 -12.64 -19.31 -26.34
CA ILE A 141 -11.21 -19.62 -26.51
C ILE A 141 -10.63 -18.87 -27.73
N GLU A 142 -11.35 -18.90 -28.85
CA GLU A 142 -10.92 -18.19 -30.06
C GLU A 142 -10.99 -16.66 -29.88
N ALA A 143 -11.90 -16.14 -29.04
CA ALA A 143 -11.89 -14.74 -28.65
C ALA A 143 -10.66 -14.39 -27.80
N LEU A 144 -10.30 -15.23 -26.82
CA LEU A 144 -9.09 -15.07 -26.02
C LEU A 144 -7.81 -15.05 -26.86
N ARG A 145 -7.69 -15.95 -27.85
CA ARG A 145 -6.56 -15.94 -28.81
C ARG A 145 -6.43 -14.61 -29.52
N ARG A 146 -7.53 -14.10 -30.08
CA ARG A 146 -7.53 -12.79 -30.76
C ARG A 146 -7.14 -11.63 -29.83
N ARG A 147 -7.49 -11.70 -28.53
CA ARG A 147 -7.07 -10.69 -27.54
C ARG A 147 -5.57 -10.78 -27.25
N ALA A 148 -5.02 -12.00 -27.15
CA ALA A 148 -3.57 -12.20 -27.01
C ALA A 148 -2.81 -11.70 -28.25
N ASP A 149 -3.29 -12.00 -29.46
CA ASP A 149 -2.72 -11.47 -30.71
C ASP A 149 -2.74 -9.94 -30.76
N LYS A 150 -3.84 -9.34 -30.29
CA LYS A 150 -3.94 -7.88 -30.21
C LYS A 150 -2.87 -7.29 -29.30
N LEU A 151 -2.59 -7.92 -28.15
CA LEU A 151 -1.50 -7.51 -27.26
C LEU A 151 -0.13 -7.63 -27.97
N ALA A 152 0.09 -8.69 -28.76
CA ALA A 152 1.32 -8.88 -29.53
C ALA A 152 1.59 -7.76 -30.54
N THR A 153 0.53 -7.17 -31.11
CA THR A 153 0.63 -6.08 -32.09
C THR A 153 0.69 -4.68 -31.46
N ALA A 154 0.55 -4.57 -30.13
CA ALA A 154 0.49 -3.29 -29.44
C ALA A 154 1.87 -2.65 -29.28
N THR A 155 2.05 -1.44 -29.83
CA THR A 155 3.37 -0.78 -29.92
C THR A 155 3.61 0.25 -28.84
N THR A 156 2.54 0.87 -28.34
CA THR A 156 2.61 1.90 -27.30
C THR A 156 2.15 1.36 -25.93
N PRO A 157 2.61 1.93 -24.81
CA PRO A 157 2.10 1.55 -23.48
C PRO A 157 0.57 1.61 -23.39
N ASP A 158 -0.06 2.66 -23.93
CA ASP A 158 -1.52 2.80 -23.92
C ASP A 158 -2.24 1.68 -24.70
N GLU A 159 -1.72 1.31 -25.86
CA GLU A 159 -2.24 0.17 -26.63
C GLU A 159 -2.09 -1.15 -25.88
N ARG A 160 -0.95 -1.36 -25.21
CA ARG A 160 -0.68 -2.56 -24.41
C ARG A 160 -1.61 -2.66 -23.21
N ARG A 161 -1.76 -1.57 -22.45
CA ARG A 161 -2.72 -1.47 -21.32
C ARG A 161 -4.12 -1.83 -21.76
N ARG A 162 -4.57 -1.24 -22.87
CA ARG A 162 -5.91 -1.50 -23.39
C ARG A 162 -6.08 -2.96 -23.85
N ALA A 163 -5.11 -3.50 -24.58
CA ALA A 163 -5.16 -4.88 -25.05
C ALA A 163 -5.18 -5.88 -23.89
N ASP A 164 -4.38 -5.63 -22.85
CA ASP A 164 -4.36 -6.44 -21.63
C ASP A 164 -5.68 -6.36 -20.84
N SER A 165 -6.25 -5.17 -20.66
CA SER A 165 -7.58 -4.99 -20.04
C SER A 165 -8.67 -5.75 -20.80
N GLU A 166 -8.64 -5.70 -22.14
CA GLU A 166 -9.58 -6.44 -22.99
C GLU A 166 -9.39 -7.96 -22.86
N PHE A 167 -8.14 -8.45 -22.78
CA PHE A 167 -7.84 -9.87 -22.54
C PHE A 167 -8.35 -10.33 -21.18
N ALA A 168 -8.10 -9.56 -20.11
CA ALA A 168 -8.57 -9.84 -18.75
C ALA A 168 -10.08 -9.99 -18.67
N THR A 169 -10.78 -9.06 -19.31
CA THR A 169 -12.24 -9.01 -19.33
C THR A 169 -12.79 -10.24 -20.03
N GLU A 170 -12.18 -10.63 -21.16
CA GLU A 170 -12.54 -11.86 -21.88
C GLU A 170 -12.28 -13.11 -21.02
N LEU A 171 -11.13 -13.17 -20.33
CA LEU A 171 -10.78 -14.29 -19.44
C LEU A 171 -11.78 -14.45 -18.31
N ALA A 172 -12.11 -13.35 -17.63
CA ALA A 172 -13.04 -13.36 -16.52
C ALA A 172 -14.49 -13.60 -16.97
N ALA A 173 -14.86 -13.17 -18.19
CA ALA A 173 -16.14 -13.54 -18.80
C ALA A 173 -16.20 -15.04 -19.12
N ALA A 174 -15.13 -15.62 -19.67
CA ALA A 174 -15.02 -17.06 -19.94
C ALA A 174 -15.06 -17.91 -18.66
N ALA A 175 -14.65 -17.35 -17.51
CA ALA A 175 -14.86 -17.97 -16.20
C ALA A 175 -16.34 -18.08 -15.79
N GLN A 176 -17.25 -17.38 -16.49
CA GLN A 176 -18.69 -17.35 -16.26
C GLN A 176 -19.03 -16.97 -14.81
N SER A 177 -18.33 -15.95 -14.28
CA SER A 177 -18.54 -15.41 -12.94
C SER A 177 -18.51 -13.88 -12.97
N PRO A 178 -19.69 -13.22 -12.98
CA PRO A 178 -19.77 -11.76 -13.00
C PRO A 178 -19.05 -11.09 -11.82
N ARG A 179 -19.03 -11.76 -10.65
CA ARG A 179 -18.32 -11.26 -9.47
C ARG A 179 -16.80 -11.26 -9.66
N LEU A 180 -16.26 -12.31 -10.30
CA LEU A 180 -14.82 -12.35 -10.61
C LEU A 180 -14.46 -11.34 -11.70
N ALA A 181 -15.30 -11.20 -12.73
CA ALA A 181 -15.09 -10.18 -13.77
C ALA A 181 -15.03 -8.75 -13.21
N GLN A 182 -15.89 -8.43 -12.24
CA GLN A 182 -15.85 -7.13 -11.57
C GLN A 182 -14.57 -6.95 -10.74
N GLN A 183 -14.14 -7.98 -9.99
CA GLN A 183 -12.91 -7.90 -9.19
C GLN A 183 -11.66 -7.77 -10.07
N GLU A 184 -11.57 -8.51 -11.17
CA GLU A 184 -10.46 -8.40 -12.13
C GLU A 184 -10.33 -7.00 -12.74
N ALA A 185 -11.47 -6.37 -13.07
CA ALA A 185 -11.48 -5.01 -13.60
C ALA A 185 -10.91 -4.01 -12.57
N ASN A 186 -11.37 -4.10 -11.32
CA ASN A 186 -10.92 -3.22 -10.23
C ASN A 186 -9.41 -3.33 -10.00
N LEU A 187 -8.90 -4.56 -9.88
CA LEU A 187 -7.48 -4.82 -9.58
C LEU A 187 -6.54 -4.39 -10.71
N ARG A 188 -7.02 -4.48 -11.96
CA ARG A 188 -6.21 -4.10 -13.13
C ARG A 188 -6.09 -2.59 -13.28
N ALA A 189 -7.12 -1.86 -12.90
CA ALA A 189 -7.09 -0.40 -12.88
C ALA A 189 -6.04 0.14 -11.91
N GLU A 190 -5.69 -0.61 -10.85
CA GLU A 190 -4.71 -0.19 -9.84
C GLU A 190 -3.27 -0.27 -10.34
N LEU A 191 -2.87 -1.38 -10.99
CA LEU A 191 -1.47 -1.61 -11.39
C LEU A 191 -1.17 -1.49 -12.89
N GLY A 192 -2.19 -1.52 -13.75
CA GLY A 192 -2.02 -1.65 -15.20
C GLY A 192 -1.18 -0.53 -15.83
N ASP A 193 -1.24 0.69 -15.30
CA ASP A 193 -0.39 1.78 -15.80
C ASP A 193 1.10 1.52 -15.58
N TYR A 194 1.46 1.14 -14.36
CA TYR A 194 2.85 0.92 -13.98
C TYR A 194 3.49 -0.23 -14.78
N VAL A 195 2.77 -1.35 -14.94
CA VAL A 195 3.28 -2.55 -15.61
C VAL A 195 3.67 -2.22 -17.06
N TRP A 196 2.72 -1.69 -17.82
CA TRP A 196 2.89 -1.53 -19.26
C TRP A 196 3.71 -0.31 -19.66
N SER A 197 3.79 0.70 -18.79
CA SER A 197 4.65 1.89 -19.00
C SER A 197 6.13 1.63 -18.71
N LEU A 198 6.46 0.57 -17.96
CA LEU A 198 7.83 0.28 -17.51
C LEU A 198 8.43 -1.01 -18.12
N MET A 199 7.67 -1.75 -18.91
CA MET A 199 8.14 -2.90 -19.67
C MET A 199 8.97 -2.50 -20.89
N ASP A 200 10.14 -3.11 -21.04
CA ASP A 200 10.89 -3.05 -22.29
C ASP A 200 10.33 -4.01 -23.36
N VAL A 201 10.98 -4.07 -24.52
CA VAL A 201 10.55 -4.86 -25.67
C VAL A 201 10.60 -6.37 -25.37
N GLU A 202 11.61 -6.82 -24.63
CA GLU A 202 11.78 -8.24 -24.31
C GLU A 202 10.76 -8.68 -23.26
N GLN A 203 10.55 -7.87 -22.23
CA GLN A 203 9.55 -8.08 -21.19
C GLN A 203 8.13 -8.10 -21.77
N HIS A 204 7.84 -7.21 -22.72
CA HIS A 204 6.57 -7.24 -23.44
C HIS A 204 6.40 -8.52 -24.28
N ALA A 205 7.45 -8.97 -24.97
CA ALA A 205 7.40 -10.22 -25.74
C ALA A 205 7.20 -11.45 -24.83
N GLU A 206 7.78 -11.46 -23.63
CA GLU A 206 7.55 -12.51 -22.63
C GLU A 206 6.12 -12.48 -22.11
N ALA A 207 5.59 -11.29 -21.80
CA ALA A 207 4.19 -11.11 -21.42
C ALA A 207 3.24 -11.69 -22.49
N VAL A 208 3.48 -11.40 -23.77
CA VAL A 208 2.71 -11.96 -24.89
C VAL A 208 2.79 -13.48 -24.93
N ARG A 209 3.99 -14.07 -24.80
CA ARG A 209 4.15 -15.54 -24.73
C ARG A 209 3.36 -16.16 -23.58
N ALA A 210 3.40 -15.53 -22.41
CA ALA A 210 2.64 -15.97 -21.23
C ALA A 210 1.12 -15.95 -21.49
N ARG A 211 0.58 -14.90 -22.12
CA ARG A 211 -0.85 -14.85 -22.50
C ARG A 211 -1.22 -15.99 -23.45
N HIS A 212 -0.40 -16.27 -24.48
CA HIS A 212 -0.67 -17.39 -25.39
C HIS A 212 -0.63 -18.74 -24.67
N ALA A 213 0.38 -18.99 -23.83
CA ALA A 213 0.48 -20.24 -23.05
C ALA A 213 -0.71 -20.43 -22.09
N LEU A 214 -1.21 -19.36 -21.49
CA LEU A 214 -2.44 -19.39 -20.69
C LEU A 214 -3.66 -19.79 -21.54
N VAL A 215 -3.82 -19.21 -22.74
CA VAL A 215 -4.93 -19.56 -23.64
C VAL A 215 -4.84 -21.01 -24.11
N ASP A 216 -3.62 -21.52 -24.37
CA ASP A 216 -3.42 -22.92 -24.74
C ASP A 216 -3.82 -23.87 -23.60
N ALA A 217 -3.43 -23.57 -22.36
CA ALA A 217 -3.87 -24.34 -21.19
C ALA A 217 -5.40 -24.35 -21.01
N ILE A 218 -6.07 -23.21 -21.28
CA ILE A 218 -7.53 -23.13 -21.27
C ILE A 218 -8.13 -23.97 -22.40
N ALA A 219 -7.53 -23.94 -23.60
CA ALA A 219 -8.00 -24.70 -24.75
C ALA A 219 -7.85 -26.22 -24.58
N GLU A 220 -6.84 -26.65 -23.83
CA GLU A 220 -6.59 -28.04 -23.45
C GLU A 220 -7.46 -28.52 -22.27
N ALA A 221 -8.28 -27.61 -21.70
CA ALA A 221 -9.09 -27.85 -20.51
C ALA A 221 -8.26 -28.32 -19.29
N ASP A 222 -7.04 -27.78 -19.13
CA ASP A 222 -6.18 -28.00 -17.95
C ASP A 222 -6.31 -26.81 -16.96
N PRO A 223 -7.19 -26.92 -15.95
CA PRO A 223 -7.42 -25.84 -14.99
C PRO A 223 -6.21 -25.58 -14.08
N ASP A 224 -5.39 -26.59 -13.81
CA ASP A 224 -4.24 -26.46 -12.92
C ASP A 224 -3.10 -25.74 -13.63
N LEU A 225 -2.86 -26.05 -14.90
CA LEU A 225 -1.89 -25.33 -15.72
C LEU A 225 -2.37 -23.90 -15.99
N ALA A 226 -3.65 -23.69 -16.34
CA ALA A 226 -4.19 -22.34 -16.56
C ALA A 226 -4.03 -21.45 -15.32
N ARG A 227 -4.34 -21.98 -14.13
CA ARG A 227 -4.11 -21.27 -12.86
C ARG A 227 -2.65 -20.89 -12.67
N ARG A 228 -1.74 -21.86 -12.75
CA ARG A 228 -0.30 -21.64 -12.53
C ARG A 228 0.28 -20.64 -13.53
N SER A 229 -0.16 -20.69 -14.80
CA SER A 229 0.28 -19.74 -15.83
C SER A 229 -0.12 -18.30 -15.47
N ALA A 230 -1.38 -18.08 -15.07
CA ALA A 230 -1.85 -16.76 -14.63
C ALA A 230 -1.12 -16.27 -13.36
N GLU A 231 -0.96 -17.14 -12.35
CA GLU A 231 -0.27 -16.80 -11.10
C GLU A 231 1.21 -16.45 -11.32
N THR A 232 1.89 -17.19 -12.20
CA THR A 232 3.30 -16.97 -12.56
C THR A 232 3.49 -15.63 -13.27
N GLU A 233 2.60 -15.29 -14.19
CA GLU A 233 2.60 -14.01 -14.89
C GLU A 233 2.47 -12.83 -13.91
N ILE A 234 1.51 -12.91 -12.99
CA ILE A 234 1.28 -11.85 -11.99
C ILE A 234 2.46 -11.75 -11.02
N ALA A 235 3.05 -12.90 -10.63
CA ALA A 235 4.27 -12.92 -9.81
C ALA A 235 5.42 -12.18 -10.50
N TYR A 236 5.56 -12.40 -11.82
CA TYR A 236 6.58 -11.77 -12.64
C TYR A 236 6.35 -10.25 -12.75
N GLU A 237 5.12 -9.83 -13.03
CA GLU A 237 4.76 -8.40 -13.09
C GLU A 237 5.06 -7.69 -11.77
N ALA A 238 4.72 -8.29 -10.64
CA ALA A 238 5.01 -7.73 -9.31
C ALA A 238 6.51 -7.58 -9.05
N LYS A 239 7.30 -8.63 -9.35
CA LYS A 239 8.77 -8.58 -9.26
C LYS A 239 9.37 -7.51 -10.15
N LEU A 240 8.84 -7.33 -11.36
CA LEU A 240 9.27 -6.28 -12.26
C LEU A 240 9.01 -4.89 -11.67
N LEU A 241 7.82 -4.64 -11.11
CA LEU A 241 7.50 -3.35 -10.48
C LEU A 241 8.41 -3.06 -9.27
N ILE A 242 8.65 -4.07 -8.42
CA ILE A 242 9.58 -3.94 -7.28
C ILE A 242 11.00 -3.63 -7.77
N GLN A 243 11.46 -4.32 -8.83
CA GLN A 243 12.77 -4.06 -9.45
C GLN A 243 12.88 -2.62 -9.96
N ARG A 244 11.88 -2.16 -10.72
CA ARG A 244 11.85 -0.79 -11.26
C ARG A 244 11.83 0.24 -10.13
N ARG A 245 11.13 -0.02 -9.03
CA ARG A 245 11.14 0.84 -7.85
C ARG A 245 12.53 0.92 -7.20
N ILE A 246 13.23 -0.20 -7.04
CA ILE A 246 14.61 -0.23 -6.52
C ILE A 246 15.55 0.58 -7.44
N GLU A 247 15.39 0.44 -8.76
CA GLU A 247 16.16 1.21 -9.74
C GLU A 247 15.94 2.73 -9.61
N LEU A 248 14.73 3.17 -9.26
CA LEU A 248 14.43 4.59 -8.99
C LEU A 248 15.24 5.11 -7.79
N TYR A 249 15.24 4.38 -6.67
CA TYR A 249 16.06 4.74 -5.51
C TYR A 249 17.56 4.79 -5.84
N ARG A 250 18.06 3.84 -6.65
CA ARG A 250 19.47 3.83 -7.08
C ARG A 250 19.80 5.04 -7.97
N ALA A 251 18.92 5.42 -8.88
CA ALA A 251 19.11 6.56 -9.76
C ALA A 251 19.09 7.90 -9.00
N GLU A 252 18.21 8.04 -8.01
CA GLU A 252 18.19 9.19 -7.09
C GLU A 252 19.51 9.29 -6.30
N GLY A 253 19.97 8.17 -5.72
CA GLY A 253 21.23 8.10 -5.00
C GLY A 253 22.46 8.41 -5.86
N GLN A 254 22.46 8.08 -7.16
CA GLN A 254 23.53 8.45 -8.09
C GLN A 254 23.53 9.94 -8.45
N SER A 255 22.33 10.56 -8.52
CA SER A 255 22.17 11.98 -8.87
C SER A 255 22.59 12.91 -7.73
N ALA A 256 22.49 12.44 -6.48
CA ALA A 256 22.99 13.09 -5.29
C ALA A 256 23.74 12.06 -4.43
N PRO A 257 25.03 11.78 -4.70
CA PRO A 257 25.78 10.74 -4.01
C PRO A 257 25.77 11.00 -2.50
N MET A 258 24.91 10.26 -1.81
CA MET A 258 24.83 10.30 -0.37
C MET A 258 25.98 9.49 0.20
N ASN A 259 26.62 10.03 1.22
CA ASN A 259 27.52 9.23 2.04
C ASN A 259 26.65 8.21 2.80
N LEU A 260 26.84 6.92 2.52
CA LEU A 260 26.14 5.81 3.16
C LEU A 260 26.07 5.94 4.69
N GLU A 261 27.17 6.39 5.32
CA GLU A 261 27.22 6.62 6.77
C GLU A 261 26.24 7.71 7.21
N ARG A 262 26.08 8.77 6.40
CA ARG A 262 25.11 9.83 6.69
C ARG A 262 23.67 9.31 6.58
N THR A 263 23.39 8.40 5.66
CA THR A 263 22.03 7.87 5.47
C THR A 263 21.64 6.95 6.64
N TRP A 264 22.55 6.04 7.05
CA TRP A 264 22.33 5.25 8.27
C TRP A 264 22.26 6.12 9.52
N ALA A 265 23.08 7.18 9.62
CA ALA A 265 23.03 8.10 10.74
C ALA A 265 21.70 8.85 10.82
N ALA A 266 21.16 9.33 9.69
CA ALA A 266 19.85 9.99 9.66
C ALA A 266 18.72 9.06 10.14
N LEU A 267 18.71 7.81 9.67
CA LEU A 267 17.74 6.81 10.14
C LEU A 267 17.90 6.52 11.64
N ALA A 268 19.14 6.32 12.11
CA ALA A 268 19.42 6.11 13.53
C ALA A 268 18.98 7.30 14.38
N ASP A 269 19.15 8.53 13.89
CA ASP A 269 18.71 9.73 14.59
C ASP A 269 17.18 9.87 14.62
N ASP A 270 16.48 9.55 13.53
CA ASP A 270 15.01 9.50 13.50
C ASP A 270 14.48 8.52 14.55
N ILE A 271 15.01 7.29 14.59
CA ILE A 271 14.65 6.28 15.60
C ILE A 271 15.03 6.73 17.02
N ALA A 272 16.16 7.40 17.20
CA ALA A 272 16.55 7.94 18.50
C ALA A 272 15.58 9.04 18.97
N ARG A 273 15.08 9.89 18.06
CA ARG A 273 14.05 10.89 18.38
C ARG A 273 12.76 10.22 18.85
N VAL A 274 12.32 9.16 18.18
CA VAL A 274 11.16 8.34 18.57
C VAL A 274 11.29 7.87 20.01
N PHE A 275 12.37 7.14 20.34
CA PHE A 275 12.58 6.66 21.69
C PHE A 275 12.79 7.76 22.73
N HIS A 276 13.39 8.90 22.35
CA HIS A 276 13.55 10.04 23.24
C HIS A 276 12.21 10.65 23.63
N SER A 277 11.31 10.84 22.66
CA SER A 277 9.94 11.32 22.91
C SER A 277 9.16 10.34 23.79
N LEU A 278 9.29 9.03 23.55
CA LEU A 278 8.62 8.01 24.38
C LEU A 278 9.13 7.99 25.82
N ARG A 279 10.44 8.09 26.04
CA ARG A 279 11.01 8.23 27.39
C ARG A 279 10.48 9.46 28.10
N GLN A 280 10.40 10.59 27.39
CA GLN A 280 9.84 11.81 27.94
C GLN A 280 8.37 11.65 28.37
N THR A 281 7.56 10.95 27.58
CA THR A 281 6.17 10.63 27.95
C THR A 281 6.11 9.68 29.15
N ALA A 282 6.96 8.65 29.17
CA ALA A 282 7.11 7.74 30.31
C ALA A 282 7.50 8.47 31.60
N ASP A 283 8.51 9.35 31.55
CA ASP A 283 8.97 10.14 32.69
C ASP A 283 7.85 11.04 33.24
N ALA A 284 7.03 11.63 32.35
CA ALA A 284 5.90 12.45 32.77
C ALA A 284 4.78 11.62 33.44
N PHE A 285 4.48 10.44 32.91
CA PHE A 285 3.56 9.50 33.55
C PHE A 285 4.08 9.09 34.93
N GLN A 286 5.33 8.62 35.02
CA GLN A 286 5.93 8.16 36.27
C GLN A 286 5.97 9.28 37.31
N ALA A 287 6.32 10.50 36.93
CA ALA A 287 6.31 11.66 37.82
C ALA A 287 4.89 12.01 38.29
N SER A 288 3.88 11.84 37.45
CA SER A 288 2.46 12.02 37.83
C SER A 288 2.03 10.97 38.85
N TYR A 289 2.31 9.70 38.56
CA TYR A 289 2.01 8.57 39.43
C TYR A 289 2.68 8.72 40.80
N VAL A 290 3.98 9.03 40.86
CA VAL A 290 4.71 9.23 42.13
C VAL A 290 4.14 10.38 42.95
N ARG A 291 3.73 11.49 42.32
CA ARG A 291 3.12 12.61 43.03
C ARG A 291 1.80 12.22 43.69
N ALA A 292 0.94 11.49 42.97
CA ALA A 292 -0.34 11.04 43.49
C ALA A 292 -0.16 10.06 44.66
N THR A 293 0.72 9.06 44.51
CA THR A 293 0.94 8.05 45.56
C THR A 293 1.62 8.64 46.79
N GLN A 294 2.51 9.62 46.66
CA GLN A 294 3.09 10.35 47.79
C GLN A 294 2.06 11.20 48.54
N ALA A 295 1.04 11.71 47.85
CA ALA A 295 -0.08 12.41 48.48
C ALA A 295 -1.06 11.45 49.20
N SER A 296 -0.76 10.14 49.26
CA SER A 296 -1.67 9.08 49.71
C SER A 296 -2.96 9.00 48.88
N GLU A 297 -2.94 9.51 47.65
CA GLU A 297 -4.02 9.40 46.69
C GLU A 297 -3.86 8.13 45.84
N ARG A 298 -4.98 7.57 45.38
CA ARG A 298 -4.98 6.44 44.44
C ARG A 298 -4.97 6.99 43.02
N TYR A 299 -4.01 6.56 42.21
CA TYR A 299 -3.92 6.98 40.82
C TYR A 299 -5.15 6.53 40.02
N ALA A 300 -5.68 7.42 39.18
CA ALA A 300 -6.99 7.29 38.54
C ALA A 300 -6.94 7.66 37.05
N LEU A 301 -7.99 7.30 36.31
CA LEU A 301 -8.13 7.71 34.90
C LEU A 301 -8.05 9.22 34.71
N ALA A 302 -8.60 9.99 35.64
CA ALA A 302 -8.59 11.45 35.59
C ALA A 302 -7.15 12.02 35.56
N ASP A 303 -6.20 11.34 36.20
CA ASP A 303 -4.81 11.79 36.28
C ASP A 303 -4.08 11.66 34.94
N LEU A 304 -4.52 10.77 34.05
CA LEU A 304 -3.95 10.62 32.71
C LEU A 304 -4.23 11.83 31.81
N GLY A 305 -5.27 12.61 32.14
CA GLY A 305 -5.67 13.79 31.37
C GLY A 305 -4.54 14.82 31.19
N MET A 306 -3.59 14.88 32.13
CA MET A 306 -2.44 15.78 32.03
C MET A 306 -1.44 15.41 30.92
N LEU A 307 -1.48 14.18 30.43
CA LEU A 307 -0.57 13.69 29.38
C LEU A 307 -1.06 14.05 27.98
N ARG A 308 -2.37 14.30 27.80
CA ARG A 308 -2.99 14.56 26.50
C ARG A 308 -2.31 15.67 25.68
N PRO A 309 -1.97 16.86 26.25
CA PRO A 309 -1.28 17.88 25.48
C PRO A 309 0.06 17.39 24.90
N ARG A 310 0.80 16.59 25.67
CA ARG A 310 2.08 16.00 25.23
C ARG A 310 1.88 14.94 24.15
N LEU A 311 0.85 14.10 24.28
CA LEU A 311 0.52 13.10 23.26
C LEU A 311 0.15 13.78 21.94
N HIS A 312 -0.65 14.85 21.98
CA HIS A 312 -1.00 15.62 20.78
C HIS A 312 0.22 16.31 20.14
N GLU A 313 1.07 16.94 20.94
CA GLU A 313 2.33 17.54 20.46
C GLU A 313 3.26 16.49 19.84
N THR A 314 3.32 15.30 20.44
CA THR A 314 4.09 14.17 19.89
C THR A 314 3.54 13.74 18.55
N LEU A 315 2.22 13.52 18.44
CA LEU A 315 1.59 13.20 17.15
C LEU A 315 1.93 14.25 16.09
N GLU A 316 1.84 15.54 16.41
CA GLU A 316 2.17 16.65 15.50
C GLU A 316 3.63 16.64 15.06
N SER A 317 4.54 16.51 16.02
CA SER A 317 5.99 16.52 15.79
C SER A 317 6.47 15.34 14.95
N PHE A 318 5.77 14.21 15.00
CA PHE A 318 6.07 13.00 14.24
C PHE A 318 5.07 12.73 13.12
N SER A 319 4.34 13.75 12.64
CA SER A 319 3.29 13.58 11.62
C SER A 319 3.78 13.00 10.27
N ASP A 320 5.09 13.06 10.00
CA ASP A 320 5.73 12.47 8.82
C ASP A 320 6.17 11.01 9.03
N LEU A 321 6.00 10.45 10.23
CA LEU A 321 6.51 9.12 10.61
C LEU A 321 5.46 8.28 11.35
N ALA A 322 4.84 8.86 12.39
CA ALA A 322 3.95 8.20 13.31
C ALA A 322 2.47 8.52 13.05
N VAL A 323 1.61 7.56 13.38
CA VAL A 323 0.16 7.66 13.23
C VAL A 323 -0.59 7.60 14.57
N GLY A 324 -0.01 6.94 15.57
CA GLY A 324 -0.58 6.77 16.89
C GLY A 324 0.48 6.86 17.99
N THR A 325 0.12 7.36 19.17
CA THR A 325 0.97 7.32 20.36
C THR A 325 0.13 7.37 21.62
N GLY A 326 0.64 6.79 22.69
CA GLY A 326 -0.08 6.74 23.94
C GLY A 326 0.69 6.15 25.09
N ILE A 327 -0.03 6.01 26.19
CA ILE A 327 0.35 5.21 27.34
C ILE A 327 -0.58 4.01 27.41
N VAL A 328 -0.02 2.82 27.60
CA VAL A 328 -0.78 1.61 27.93
C VAL A 328 -0.42 1.21 29.35
N VAL A 329 -1.43 1.12 30.20
CA VAL A 329 -1.24 1.03 31.66
C VAL A 329 -1.24 -0.43 32.10
N ALA A 330 -0.32 -0.80 32.99
CA ALA A 330 -0.32 -2.14 33.58
C ALA A 330 -1.54 -2.36 34.49
N PRO A 331 -2.02 -3.60 34.63
CA PRO A 331 -3.09 -3.91 35.58
C PRO A 331 -2.77 -3.42 37.00
N ASP A 332 -3.81 -3.08 37.76
CA ASP A 332 -3.73 -2.63 39.16
C ASP A 332 -2.98 -1.31 39.41
N VAL A 333 -2.61 -0.56 38.37
CA VAL A 333 -2.02 0.78 38.50
C VAL A 333 -3.10 1.85 38.69
N LEU A 334 -4.19 1.74 37.93
CA LEU A 334 -5.36 2.61 38.08
C LEU A 334 -6.34 1.96 39.06
N HIS A 335 -6.88 2.74 39.98
CA HIS A 335 -7.80 2.21 40.99
C HIS A 335 -9.25 2.12 40.50
N ASP A 336 -9.60 2.87 39.45
CA ASP A 336 -10.93 3.01 38.87
C ASP A 336 -11.08 2.33 37.50
N ALA A 337 -10.03 1.67 37.02
CA ALA A 337 -10.04 0.87 35.79
C ALA A 337 -9.05 -0.31 35.87
N ALA A 338 -9.51 -1.52 35.56
CA ALA A 338 -8.64 -2.71 35.55
C ALA A 338 -7.66 -2.70 34.37
N HIS A 339 -8.12 -2.23 33.21
CA HIS A 339 -7.35 -2.12 31.97
C HIS A 339 -7.58 -0.75 31.35
N TRP A 340 -6.52 -0.10 30.87
CA TRP A 340 -6.62 1.17 30.19
C TRP A 340 -5.45 1.43 29.24
N LEU A 341 -5.78 2.05 28.12
CA LEU A 341 -4.82 2.71 27.24
C LEU A 341 -5.30 4.12 26.94
N GLU A 342 -4.46 5.12 27.24
CA GLU A 342 -4.65 6.50 26.81
C GLU A 342 -3.93 6.66 25.48
N TRP A 343 -4.61 6.26 24.40
CA TRP A 343 -4.03 6.20 23.06
C TRP A 343 -4.71 7.19 22.12
N TRP A 344 -3.90 7.93 21.38
CA TRP A 344 -4.34 8.94 20.44
C TRP A 344 -3.73 8.68 19.07
N TRP A 345 -4.53 8.87 18.03
CA TRP A 345 -4.11 8.68 16.65
C TRP A 345 -4.61 9.82 15.77
N ARG A 346 -3.97 9.95 14.61
CA ARG A 346 -4.28 11.00 13.65
C ARG A 346 -5.25 10.47 12.60
N ARG A 347 -6.42 11.10 12.48
CA ARG A 347 -7.34 10.86 11.37
C ARG A 347 -6.76 11.34 10.05
N SER A 348 -7.35 10.91 8.94
CA SER A 348 -6.94 11.34 7.59
C SER A 348 -6.99 12.86 7.36
N ASP A 349 -7.81 13.61 8.10
CA ASP A 349 -7.89 15.08 8.05
C ASP A 349 -6.88 15.79 8.97
N GLY A 350 -6.02 15.02 9.64
CA GLY A 350 -4.98 15.52 10.54
C GLY A 350 -5.45 15.73 11.98
N THR A 351 -6.74 15.57 12.29
CA THR A 351 -7.25 15.77 13.66
C THR A 351 -6.87 14.61 14.59
N PRO A 352 -6.45 14.88 15.84
CA PRO A 352 -6.18 13.83 16.82
C PRO A 352 -7.50 13.27 17.37
N GLU A 353 -7.60 11.95 17.42
CA GLU A 353 -8.74 11.20 17.95
C GLU A 353 -8.25 10.14 18.95
N ALA A 354 -8.98 9.97 20.06
CA ALA A 354 -8.70 8.91 21.01
C ALA A 354 -9.13 7.55 20.42
N LEU A 355 -8.28 6.54 20.56
CA LEU A 355 -8.62 5.17 20.17
C LEU A 355 -9.75 4.65 21.07
N ARG A 356 -10.75 4.04 20.46
CA ARG A 356 -11.92 3.47 21.15
C ARG A 356 -11.96 1.97 20.95
N VAL A 357 -11.50 1.25 21.96
CA VAL A 357 -11.56 -0.22 22.03
C VAL A 357 -12.26 -0.64 23.32
N ASN A 358 -12.84 -1.84 23.34
CA ASN A 358 -13.46 -2.35 24.55
C ASN A 358 -12.39 -2.97 25.46
N LEU A 359 -12.24 -2.47 26.68
CA LEU A 359 -11.23 -2.94 27.64
C LEU A 359 -11.85 -3.69 28.82
N ASP A 360 -13.13 -4.04 28.73
CA ASP A 360 -13.83 -4.90 29.68
C ASP A 360 -13.52 -6.38 29.37
N PRO A 361 -12.81 -7.11 30.26
CA PRO A 361 -12.46 -8.52 30.04
C PRO A 361 -13.67 -9.45 29.90
N ASP A 362 -14.83 -9.04 30.40
CA ASP A 362 -16.06 -9.82 30.32
C ASP A 362 -16.82 -9.58 28.99
N ALA A 363 -16.39 -8.61 28.19
CA ALA A 363 -17.02 -8.28 26.92
C ALA A 363 -16.56 -9.20 25.77
N PRO A 364 -17.46 -9.53 24.82
CA PRO A 364 -17.13 -10.41 23.70
C PRO A 364 -16.13 -9.80 22.70
N ASP A 365 -15.99 -8.48 22.69
CA ASP A 365 -15.07 -7.70 21.86
C ASP A 365 -13.92 -7.08 22.67
N TYR A 366 -13.57 -7.71 23.81
CA TYR A 366 -12.43 -7.31 24.63
C TYR A 366 -11.12 -7.25 23.83
N PHE A 367 -10.48 -6.09 23.89
CA PHE A 367 -9.16 -5.83 23.34
C PHE A 367 -8.09 -6.19 24.39
N ASP A 368 -7.67 -7.45 24.37
CA ASP A 368 -6.64 -7.99 25.26
C ASP A 368 -5.24 -7.60 24.78
N TYR A 369 -4.76 -6.44 25.25
CA TYR A 369 -3.40 -5.99 24.97
C TYR A 369 -2.33 -6.66 25.84
N LEU A 370 -2.69 -7.42 26.89
CA LEU A 370 -1.71 -7.93 27.84
C LEU A 370 -0.83 -9.02 27.24
N ASN A 371 -1.37 -9.74 26.26
CA ASN A 371 -0.68 -10.80 25.55
C ASN A 371 -0.01 -10.32 24.25
N ASP A 372 -0.18 -9.04 23.90
CA ASP A 372 0.45 -8.48 22.72
C ASP A 372 1.95 -8.25 22.94
N GLU A 373 2.74 -8.60 21.93
CA GLU A 373 4.20 -8.54 22.00
C GLU A 373 4.72 -7.11 22.28
N TRP A 374 4.03 -6.09 21.74
CA TRP A 374 4.37 -4.69 21.97
C TRP A 374 4.18 -4.24 23.42
N PHE A 375 3.41 -4.98 24.23
CA PHE A 375 3.22 -4.73 25.66
C PHE A 375 4.04 -5.69 26.53
N ASP A 376 3.93 -7.01 26.32
CA ASP A 376 4.60 -8.01 27.17
C ASP A 376 6.12 -7.90 27.12
N VAL A 377 6.70 -7.87 25.92
CA VAL A 377 8.16 -7.95 25.76
C VAL A 377 8.90 -6.80 26.44
N PRO A 378 8.54 -5.51 26.25
CA PRO A 378 9.24 -4.43 26.94
C PRO A 378 9.09 -4.50 28.47
N ILE A 379 7.92 -4.92 28.97
CA ILE A 379 7.70 -5.11 30.42
C ILE A 379 8.58 -6.25 30.96
N ARG A 380 8.52 -7.43 30.34
CA ARG A 380 9.26 -8.62 30.79
C ARG A 380 10.77 -8.47 30.67
N THR A 381 11.25 -7.81 29.62
CA THR A 381 12.68 -7.59 29.39
C THR A 381 13.25 -6.36 30.08
N ARG A 382 12.38 -5.47 30.59
CA ARG A 382 12.72 -4.15 31.14
C ARG A 382 13.55 -3.29 30.18
N ARG A 383 13.34 -3.46 28.88
CA ARG A 383 14.06 -2.75 27.81
C ARG A 383 13.07 -2.14 26.84
N GLN A 384 13.49 -1.07 26.18
CA GLN A 384 12.76 -0.58 25.01
C GLN A 384 12.68 -1.68 23.94
N HIS A 385 11.56 -1.75 23.23
CA HIS A 385 11.29 -2.79 22.24
C HIS A 385 10.69 -2.18 20.97
N VAL A 386 10.91 -2.83 19.84
CA VAL A 386 10.25 -2.50 18.57
C VAL A 386 9.60 -3.75 18.03
N VAL A 387 8.28 -3.73 17.95
CA VAL A 387 7.48 -4.80 17.35
C VAL A 387 7.19 -4.48 15.89
N GLY A 388 7.03 -5.52 15.07
CA GLY A 388 6.56 -5.41 13.70
C GLY A 388 7.63 -5.71 12.63
N PRO A 389 7.26 -5.61 11.34
CA PRO A 389 5.99 -5.05 10.86
C PRO A 389 4.79 -6.00 11.10
N TYR A 390 3.62 -5.45 11.44
CA TYR A 390 2.34 -6.17 11.54
C TYR A 390 1.17 -5.27 11.11
N VAL A 391 0.02 -5.85 10.79
CA VAL A 391 -1.20 -5.09 10.47
C VAL A 391 -1.88 -4.68 11.77
N ASP A 392 -1.99 -3.38 12.00
CA ASP A 392 -2.70 -2.84 13.14
C ASP A 392 -4.20 -2.71 12.82
N TYR A 393 -4.96 -3.78 13.08
CA TYR A 393 -6.41 -3.81 12.88
C TYR A 393 -7.20 -2.92 13.86
N ALA A 394 -6.57 -2.46 14.96
CA ALA A 394 -7.26 -1.73 16.02
C ALA A 394 -7.31 -0.23 15.72
N CYS A 395 -6.25 0.36 15.15
CA CYS A 395 -6.21 1.79 14.89
C CYS A 395 -6.36 2.16 13.42
N THR A 396 -5.48 1.66 12.56
CA THR A 396 -5.31 2.20 11.19
C THR A 396 -5.60 1.22 10.06
N ASN A 397 -5.66 -0.08 10.36
CA ASN A 397 -5.66 -1.16 9.39
C ASN A 397 -4.47 -1.08 8.40
N GLU A 398 -3.38 -0.46 8.85
CA GLU A 398 -2.14 -0.29 8.11
C GLU A 398 -1.01 -1.11 8.75
N TYR A 399 0.06 -1.33 7.98
CA TYR A 399 1.26 -1.96 8.53
C TYR A 399 2.06 -0.97 9.38
N THR A 400 2.35 -1.39 10.60
CA THR A 400 2.92 -0.54 11.63
C THR A 400 4.08 -1.23 12.35
N PHE A 401 4.99 -0.41 12.85
CA PHE A 401 5.94 -0.75 13.88
C PHE A 401 5.53 -0.06 15.18
N THR A 402 5.46 -0.80 16.27
CA THR A 402 5.18 -0.21 17.58
C THR A 402 6.47 -0.13 18.37
N PHE A 403 6.89 1.11 18.61
CA PHE A 403 8.02 1.44 19.46
C PHE A 403 7.52 1.59 20.88
N ALA A 404 8.11 0.85 21.83
CA ALA A 404 7.67 0.84 23.21
C ALA A 404 8.82 1.11 24.18
N VAL A 405 8.54 1.91 25.21
CA VAL A 405 9.42 2.16 26.36
C VAL A 405 8.67 1.74 27.62
N PRO A 406 9.18 0.78 28.41
CA PRO A 406 8.49 0.33 29.60
C PRO A 406 8.68 1.31 30.77
N MET A 407 7.68 1.37 31.65
CA MET A 407 7.61 2.26 32.80
C MET A 407 7.54 1.43 34.08
N PHE A 408 8.28 1.82 35.11
CA PHE A 408 8.34 1.11 36.39
C PHE A 408 8.32 2.05 37.60
N GLU A 409 7.68 1.63 38.68
CA GLU A 409 7.83 2.22 40.01
C GLU A 409 9.08 1.61 40.68
N ASP A 410 10.00 2.48 41.10
CA ASP A 410 11.29 2.13 41.71
C ASP A 410 12.12 1.09 40.93
N GLY A 411 11.90 0.98 39.62
CA GLY A 411 12.59 0.02 38.75
C GLY A 411 12.13 -1.44 38.89
N GLU A 412 11.13 -1.72 39.74
CA GLU A 412 10.69 -3.08 40.05
C GLU A 412 9.25 -3.36 39.62
N ARG A 413 8.28 -2.52 40.02
CA ARG A 413 6.86 -2.75 39.74
C ARG A 413 6.50 -2.17 38.37
N PRO A 414 5.95 -2.96 37.42
CA PRO A 414 5.55 -2.44 36.13
C PRO A 414 4.37 -1.47 36.26
N LEU A 415 4.50 -0.32 35.61
CA LEU A 415 3.43 0.68 35.52
C LEU A 415 2.74 0.68 34.16
N GLY A 416 3.39 0.11 33.14
CA GLY A 416 2.89 0.09 31.76
C GLY A 416 3.98 0.45 30.76
N ILE A 417 3.59 0.90 29.57
CA ILE A 417 4.49 1.37 28.52
C ILE A 417 4.07 2.73 27.99
N ALA A 418 5.02 3.51 27.51
CA ALA A 418 4.78 4.57 26.53
C ALA A 418 5.08 3.99 25.15
N ALA A 419 4.16 4.15 24.20
CA ALA A 419 4.33 3.58 22.86
C ALA A 419 3.92 4.54 21.73
N MET A 420 4.47 4.27 20.55
CA MET A 420 4.18 5.00 19.32
C MET A 420 4.20 4.06 18.12
N ASP A 421 3.18 4.22 17.29
CA ASP A 421 2.96 3.50 16.06
C ASP A 421 3.53 4.29 14.89
N VAL A 422 4.53 3.70 14.25
CA VAL A 422 5.22 4.22 13.07
C VAL A 422 4.78 3.43 11.85
N LEU A 423 4.31 4.12 10.81
CA LEU A 423 3.87 3.47 9.59
C LEU A 423 5.05 2.85 8.84
N CYS A 424 4.87 1.58 8.44
CA CYS A 424 5.90 0.82 7.72
C CYS A 424 6.30 1.51 6.41
N ASP A 425 5.35 2.14 5.71
CA ASP A 425 5.60 2.93 4.50
C ASP A 425 6.60 4.07 4.77
N HIS A 426 6.29 4.93 5.74
CA HIS A 426 7.13 6.07 6.07
C HIS A 426 8.55 5.64 6.45
N LEU A 427 8.65 4.58 7.25
CA LEU A 427 9.93 4.03 7.65
C LEU A 427 10.68 3.39 6.46
N GLU A 428 10.00 2.65 5.58
CA GLU A 428 10.58 2.08 4.37
C GLU A 428 11.18 3.17 3.48
N ARG A 429 10.48 4.29 3.27
CA ARG A 429 11.01 5.43 2.48
C ARG A 429 12.29 6.02 3.08
N ARG A 430 12.47 5.96 4.41
CA ARG A 430 13.71 6.40 5.10
C ARG A 430 14.83 5.36 4.97
N ILE A 431 14.48 4.06 4.94
CA ILE A 431 15.45 2.95 4.85
C ILE A 431 15.95 2.73 3.43
N MET A 432 15.08 2.77 2.43
CA MET A 432 15.39 2.37 1.05
C MET A 432 16.58 3.11 0.43
N PRO A 433 16.76 4.43 0.63
CA PRO A 433 17.96 5.13 0.15
C PRO A 433 19.26 4.54 0.72
N ALA A 434 19.28 4.08 1.98
CA ALA A 434 20.45 3.47 2.60
C ALA A 434 20.74 2.08 2.01
N LEU A 435 19.70 1.24 1.89
CA LEU A 435 19.85 -0.11 1.33
C LEU A 435 20.23 -0.09 -0.16
N CYS A 436 19.65 0.82 -0.95
CA CYS A 436 19.91 0.90 -2.38
C CYS A 436 21.26 1.54 -2.73
N ALA A 437 21.88 2.27 -1.80
CA ALA A 437 23.25 2.78 -1.96
C ALA A 437 24.30 1.66 -1.91
N GLU A 438 23.96 0.51 -1.32
CA GLU A 438 24.84 -0.65 -1.26
C GLU A 438 24.78 -1.46 -2.57
N PRO A 439 25.94 -1.88 -3.12
CA PRO A 439 25.98 -2.68 -4.34
C PRO A 439 25.56 -4.13 -4.11
N GLU A 440 25.66 -4.61 -2.86
CA GLU A 440 25.24 -5.96 -2.46
C GLU A 440 23.73 -6.03 -2.21
N GLN A 441 23.16 -7.22 -2.33
CA GLN A 441 21.77 -7.45 -1.92
C GLN A 441 21.72 -7.53 -0.39
N LEU A 442 20.96 -6.63 0.22
CA LEU A 442 20.83 -6.51 1.65
C LEU A 442 19.37 -6.64 2.07
N VAL A 443 19.19 -7.24 3.25
CA VAL A 443 17.93 -7.37 3.95
C VAL A 443 18.06 -6.78 5.34
N LEU A 444 17.10 -5.95 5.73
CA LEU A 444 16.93 -5.48 7.09
C LEU A 444 15.87 -6.36 7.76
N LEU A 445 16.20 -6.91 8.92
CA LEU A 445 15.39 -7.86 9.66
C LEU A 445 15.06 -7.34 11.05
N ASN A 446 13.87 -7.64 11.55
CA ASN A 446 13.54 -7.49 12.96
C ASN A 446 14.18 -8.62 13.80
N SER A 447 13.98 -8.58 15.12
CA SER A 447 14.52 -9.57 16.06
C SER A 447 14.06 -11.01 15.82
N ASP A 448 12.90 -11.21 15.18
CA ASP A 448 12.33 -12.54 14.87
C ASP A 448 12.70 -13.07 13.48
N GLY A 449 13.55 -12.33 12.76
CA GLY A 449 13.94 -12.63 11.39
C GLY A 449 12.85 -12.34 10.36
N ARG A 450 11.89 -11.44 10.65
CA ARG A 450 10.96 -10.91 9.64
C ARG A 450 11.62 -9.76 8.89
N LEU A 451 11.38 -9.70 7.59
CA LEU A 451 11.87 -8.64 6.72
C LEU A 451 11.19 -7.30 7.06
N ILE A 452 12.00 -6.28 7.27
CA ILE A 452 11.58 -4.88 7.40
C ILE A 452 11.65 -4.19 6.04
N ALA A 453 12.77 -4.37 5.35
CA ALA A 453 13.02 -3.79 4.03
C ALA A 453 14.14 -4.57 3.32
N ALA A 454 14.16 -4.52 1.99
CA ALA A 454 15.21 -5.14 1.18
C ALA A 454 15.42 -4.41 -0.14
N ASN A 455 16.63 -4.48 -0.68
CA ASN A 455 16.97 -3.96 -2.02
C ASN A 455 17.00 -5.07 -3.10
N THR A 456 16.24 -6.14 -2.87
CA THR A 456 16.09 -7.29 -3.78
C THR A 456 14.62 -7.53 -4.13
N THR A 457 14.36 -8.27 -5.20
CA THR A 457 13.01 -8.49 -5.74
C THR A 457 12.33 -9.74 -5.21
N GLY A 458 13.10 -10.67 -4.62
CA GLY A 458 12.59 -11.95 -4.13
C GLY A 458 11.97 -11.89 -2.73
N LEU A 459 12.22 -10.80 -1.98
CA LEU A 459 11.84 -10.67 -0.57
C LEU A 459 11.11 -9.33 -0.38
N ALA A 460 10.01 -9.35 0.37
CA ALA A 460 9.26 -8.13 0.71
C ALA A 460 9.07 -7.99 2.22
N PRO A 461 8.85 -6.76 2.72
CA PRO A 461 8.52 -6.53 4.12
C PRO A 461 7.41 -7.48 4.61
N GLY A 462 7.62 -8.09 5.78
CA GLY A 462 6.74 -9.10 6.37
C GLY A 462 7.16 -10.56 6.14
N ASP A 463 7.92 -10.87 5.08
CA ASP A 463 8.42 -12.22 4.82
C ASP A 463 9.29 -12.73 5.99
N ARG A 464 9.17 -14.02 6.35
CA ARG A 464 10.14 -14.64 7.25
C ARG A 464 11.40 -14.98 6.46
N PHE A 465 12.53 -14.44 6.90
CA PHE A 465 13.83 -14.73 6.32
C PHE A 465 14.43 -15.97 6.99
N ALA A 466 14.41 -17.10 6.27
CA ALA A 466 15.14 -18.28 6.68
C ALA A 466 16.62 -18.11 6.36
N ALA A 467 17.44 -17.83 7.39
CA ALA A 467 18.87 -17.63 7.21
C ALA A 467 19.54 -18.89 6.64
N HIS A 468 20.39 -18.74 5.61
CA HIS A 468 21.17 -19.84 5.05
C HIS A 468 22.60 -19.81 5.61
N SER A 469 23.29 -20.96 5.55
CA SER A 469 24.68 -21.12 5.97
C SER A 469 25.63 -20.40 5.01
N GLY A 470 25.69 -19.08 5.13
CA GLY A 470 26.41 -18.15 4.24
C GLY A 470 26.13 -16.68 4.58
N ASP A 471 25.01 -16.39 5.26
CA ASP A 471 24.61 -15.02 5.61
C ASP A 471 25.55 -14.41 6.66
N VAL A 472 26.22 -13.33 6.27
CA VAL A 472 27.09 -12.56 7.17
C VAL A 472 26.34 -11.32 7.68
N ALA A 473 26.33 -11.12 9.00
CA ALA A 473 25.85 -9.89 9.60
C ALA A 473 26.69 -8.70 9.10
N VAL A 474 26.01 -7.69 8.56
CA VAL A 474 26.65 -6.51 8.02
C VAL A 474 26.70 -5.46 9.13
N ASP A 475 27.83 -5.38 9.84
CA ASP A 475 28.10 -4.29 10.79
C ASP A 475 29.24 -3.42 10.24
N ARG A 476 28.92 -2.68 9.18
CA ARG A 476 29.90 -1.90 8.40
C ARG A 476 30.10 -0.48 8.93
N SER A 477 29.30 -0.03 9.91
CA SER A 477 29.35 1.35 10.37
C SER A 477 28.82 1.59 11.78
N ALA A 478 29.31 2.65 12.44
CA ALA A 478 28.91 3.00 13.80
C ALA A 478 27.43 3.43 13.88
N ALA A 479 26.92 4.11 12.85
CA ALA A 479 25.52 4.48 12.76
C ALA A 479 24.60 3.24 12.68
N LEU A 480 24.98 2.25 11.86
CA LEU A 480 24.23 1.00 11.74
C LEU A 480 24.27 0.19 13.03
N ALA A 481 25.44 0.06 13.66
CA ALA A 481 25.57 -0.57 14.97
C ALA A 481 24.67 0.07 16.03
N ARG A 482 24.61 1.42 16.06
CA ARG A 482 23.73 2.18 16.96
C ARG A 482 22.25 1.89 16.68
N LEU A 483 21.84 1.87 15.41
CA LEU A 483 20.47 1.53 15.02
C LEU A 483 20.10 0.13 15.53
N CYS A 484 20.90 -0.89 15.18
CA CYS A 484 20.69 -2.27 15.59
C CYS A 484 20.64 -2.43 17.11
N ALA A 485 21.50 -1.72 17.85
CA ALA A 485 21.50 -1.74 19.32
C ALA A 485 20.23 -1.13 19.94
N MET A 486 19.64 -0.11 19.29
CA MET A 486 18.40 0.53 19.78
C MET A 486 17.15 -0.29 19.48
N THR A 487 17.11 -1.00 18.35
CA THR A 487 15.89 -1.64 17.83
C THR A 487 15.90 -3.16 17.92
N GLY A 488 17.07 -3.79 18.11
CA GLY A 488 17.23 -5.24 17.95
C GLY A 488 17.20 -5.71 16.50
N TRP A 489 17.18 -4.78 15.53
CA TRP A 489 17.22 -5.12 14.10
C TRP A 489 18.60 -5.60 13.69
N SER A 490 18.66 -6.26 12.53
CA SER A 490 19.92 -6.67 11.92
C SER A 490 19.89 -6.48 10.40
N VAL A 491 21.02 -6.10 9.82
CA VAL A 491 21.21 -6.09 8.36
C VAL A 491 22.06 -7.29 7.97
N ARG A 492 21.61 -8.01 6.94
CA ARG A 492 22.30 -9.19 6.40
C ARG A 492 22.42 -9.07 4.90
N SER A 493 23.47 -9.69 4.35
CA SER A 493 23.51 -9.97 2.91
C SER A 493 22.49 -11.05 2.57
N SER A 494 21.78 -10.90 1.45
CA SER A 494 20.85 -11.89 0.89
C SER A 494 21.36 -12.54 -0.40
N GLY A 495 22.67 -12.49 -0.62
CA GLY A 495 23.31 -13.18 -1.74
C GLY A 495 23.28 -14.71 -1.62
N PRO A 496 23.40 -15.45 -2.72
CA PRO A 496 23.66 -16.89 -2.69
C PRO A 496 25.00 -17.25 -2.05
#